data_AF-F3KFS8-F1
#
_entry.id   AF-F3KFS8-F1
#
_cell.length_a   1.000
_cell.length_b   1.000
_cell.length_c   1.000
_cell.angle_alpha   90.00
_cell.angle_beta   90.00
_cell.angle_gamma   90.00
#
_symmetry.space_group_name_H-M   'P 1'
#
loop_
_entity.id
_entity.type
_entity.pdbx_description
1 polymer ?
#
loop_
_entity_poly.entity_id
_entity_poly.type
_entity_poly.pdbx_seq_one_letter_code
_entity_poly.pdbx_strand_id
1 'polypeptide(L)'
;MKKEHKTEKLFRPTAIITEDNMATLAAAASLDELKSLYRHYAAILHPDRGGSTSRMQNLNHQYRIMKKRLKQAANDERPLPQSFADLCVGDQLYVNATRVEVLEIKEQTFRVVAVGRSRQATFNKHTGLGRNPRLRASFYPLKKPARH
;
A
#
# COMPACT_ATOMS: atom_id res chain seq x y z
N MET A 1 12.79 3.98 75.49
CA MET A 1 13.36 5.10 74.71
C MET A 1 13.57 4.65 73.26
N LYS A 2 13.12 5.47 72.28
CA LYS A 2 13.41 5.48 70.83
C LYS A 2 12.89 4.27 70.01
N LYS A 3 11.77 4.35 69.25
CA LYS A 3 11.46 5.05 67.96
C LYS A 3 12.33 4.64 66.75
N GLU A 4 11.62 4.09 65.75
CA GLU A 4 11.78 4.24 64.27
C GLU A 4 13.09 3.72 63.63
N HIS A 5 13.08 2.94 62.54
CA HIS A 5 12.64 3.37 61.21
C HIS A 5 12.12 2.26 60.28
N LYS A 6 10.93 2.57 59.75
CA LYS A 6 10.35 2.23 58.46
C LYS A 6 11.29 2.59 57.30
N THR A 7 11.45 1.71 56.30
CA THR A 7 11.20 2.03 54.88
C THR A 7 11.29 0.78 54.01
N GLU A 8 10.12 0.36 53.52
CA GLU A 8 9.95 -0.34 52.25
C GLU A 8 10.75 0.37 51.16
N LYS A 9 11.56 -0.38 50.42
CA LYS A 9 11.85 -0.04 49.03
C LYS A 9 11.29 -1.15 48.16
N LEU A 10 10.12 -0.85 47.61
CA LEU A 10 9.53 -1.48 46.44
C LEU A 10 10.65 -1.84 45.46
N PHE A 11 10.92 -3.14 45.33
CA PHE A 11 11.58 -3.68 44.16
C PHE A 11 10.60 -3.49 43.00
N ARG A 12 10.80 -2.42 42.23
CA ARG A 12 10.04 -2.19 41.00
C ARG A 12 10.32 -3.38 40.08
N PRO A 13 9.31 -4.09 39.58
CA PRO A 13 9.54 -5.03 38.49
C PRO A 13 9.98 -4.18 37.29
N THR A 14 11.29 -4.19 37.02
CA THR A 14 11.82 -3.78 35.73
C THR A 14 11.08 -4.63 34.72
N ALA A 15 10.25 -4.01 33.88
CA ALA A 15 9.61 -4.68 32.78
C ALA A 15 10.71 -5.40 32.00
N ILE A 16 10.76 -6.72 32.17
CA ILE A 16 11.54 -7.61 31.32
C ILE A 16 10.85 -7.44 29.97
N ILE A 17 11.44 -6.61 29.12
CA ILE A 17 11.03 -6.45 27.73
C ILE A 17 11.47 -7.75 27.06
N THR A 18 10.64 -8.78 27.22
CA THR A 18 10.72 -10.06 26.53
C THR A 18 10.66 -9.84 25.02
N GLU A 19 11.13 -10.83 24.29
CA GLU A 19 11.40 -10.84 22.85
C GLU A 19 10.16 -10.64 21.94
N ASP A 20 9.02 -10.24 22.50
CA ASP A 20 7.70 -10.10 21.85
C ASP A 20 7.53 -8.82 21.00
N ASN A 21 8.48 -7.88 21.03
CA ASN A 21 8.39 -6.65 20.22
C ASN A 21 8.52 -6.88 18.70
N MET A 22 8.80 -8.11 18.26
CA MET A 22 8.92 -8.49 16.86
C MET A 22 7.57 -8.76 16.19
N ALA A 23 6.48 -8.89 16.96
CA ALA A 23 5.14 -9.16 16.44
C ALA A 23 4.37 -7.91 15.99
N THR A 24 4.83 -6.70 16.32
CA THR A 24 3.97 -5.50 16.24
C THR A 24 3.87 -4.89 14.84
N LEU A 25 4.90 -4.98 13.98
CA LEU A 25 4.78 -4.51 12.60
C LEU A 25 3.77 -5.31 11.77
N ALA A 26 3.51 -6.57 12.15
CA ALA A 26 2.50 -7.41 11.50
C ALA A 26 1.06 -6.98 11.81
N ALA A 27 0.85 -6.23 12.91
CA ALA A 27 -0.46 -5.71 13.31
C ALA A 27 -0.91 -4.50 12.46
N ALA A 28 0.00 -3.87 11.71
CA ALA A 28 -0.34 -2.70 10.90
C ALA A 28 -1.36 -3.05 9.80
N ALA A 29 -2.54 -2.45 9.87
CA ALA A 29 -3.61 -2.61 8.89
C ALA A 29 -3.47 -1.64 7.71
N SER A 30 -2.68 -0.57 7.86
CA SER A 30 -2.47 0.45 6.83
C SER A 30 -1.00 0.86 6.65
N LEU A 31 -0.68 1.47 5.51
CA LEU A 31 0.68 1.98 5.23
C LEU A 31 1.10 3.10 6.17
N ASP A 32 0.16 3.90 6.67
CA ASP A 32 0.46 5.02 7.55
C ASP A 32 0.78 4.53 8.97
N GLU A 33 -0.03 3.60 9.47
CA GLU A 33 0.20 2.90 10.73
C GLU A 33 1.54 2.15 10.72
N LEU A 34 1.86 1.45 9.62
CA LEU A 34 3.16 0.77 9.46
C LEU A 34 4.33 1.75 9.57
N LYS A 35 4.21 2.96 8.98
CA LYS A 35 5.25 4.00 9.09
C LYS A 35 5.37 4.53 10.52
N SER A 36 4.25 4.73 11.20
CA SER A 36 4.22 5.26 12.56
C SER A 36 4.92 4.29 13.52
N LEU A 37 4.54 3.01 13.49
CA LEU A 37 5.15 1.95 14.29
C LEU A 37 6.64 1.82 13.98
N TYR A 38 7.02 1.83 12.70
CA TYR A 38 8.43 1.78 12.31
C TYR A 38 9.24 2.95 12.90
N ARG A 39 8.74 4.19 12.84
CA ARG A 39 9.44 5.35 13.42
C ARG A 39 9.59 5.22 14.93
N HIS A 40 8.56 4.74 15.62
CA HIS A 40 8.58 4.52 17.06
C HIS A 40 9.67 3.51 17.44
N TYR A 41 9.69 2.34 16.81
CA TYR A 41 10.69 1.31 17.11
C TYR A 41 12.10 1.69 16.65
N ALA A 42 12.22 2.38 15.51
CA ALA A 42 13.52 2.88 15.04
C ALA A 42 14.14 3.86 16.04
N ALA A 43 13.34 4.71 16.70
CA ALA A 43 13.83 5.65 17.70
C ALA A 43 14.37 4.96 18.97
N ILE A 44 13.87 3.76 19.29
CA ILE A 44 14.25 2.96 20.46
C ILE A 44 15.43 2.03 20.13
N LEU A 45 15.41 1.39 18.96
CA LEU A 45 16.37 0.37 18.57
C LEU A 45 17.60 0.93 17.82
N HIS A 46 17.68 2.25 17.60
CA HIS A 46 18.79 2.85 16.87
C HIS A 46 20.14 2.61 17.58
N PRO A 47 21.18 2.14 16.86
CA PRO A 47 22.49 1.89 17.47
C PRO A 47 23.08 3.14 18.13
N ASP A 48 22.96 4.30 17.48
CA ASP A 48 23.44 5.59 18.03
C ASP A 48 22.71 6.03 19.33
N ARG A 49 21.62 5.36 19.71
CA ARG A 49 20.84 5.62 20.93
C ARG A 49 20.94 4.49 21.95
N GLY A 50 21.94 3.62 21.82
CA GLY A 50 22.12 2.45 22.70
C GLY A 50 21.31 1.22 22.29
N GLY A 51 20.74 1.23 21.08
CA GLY A 51 20.07 0.07 20.50
C GLY A 51 21.03 -0.94 19.88
N SER A 52 20.48 -2.05 19.39
CA SER A 52 21.25 -3.12 18.74
C SER A 52 21.14 -3.04 17.22
N THR A 53 22.29 -3.02 16.53
CA THR A 53 22.37 -3.05 15.07
C THR A 53 21.59 -4.24 14.48
N SER A 54 21.71 -5.43 15.07
CA SER A 54 21.00 -6.62 14.61
C SER A 54 19.48 -6.48 14.73
N ARG A 55 19.00 -5.84 15.81
CA ARG A 55 17.56 -5.58 16.01
C ARG A 55 17.03 -4.54 15.01
N MET A 56 17.79 -3.49 14.75
CA MET A 56 17.44 -2.48 13.74
C MET A 56 17.42 -3.07 12.32
N GLN A 57 18.39 -3.92 11.96
CA GLN A 57 18.41 -4.59 10.66
C GLN A 57 17.18 -5.50 10.47
N ASN A 58 16.77 -6.22 11.51
CA ASN A 58 15.58 -7.05 11.46
C ASN A 58 14.30 -6.20 11.29
N LEU A 59 14.18 -5.10 12.05
CA LEU A 59 13.09 -4.12 11.90
C LEU A 59 12.99 -3.58 10.46
N ASN A 60 14.14 -3.21 9.87
CA ASN A 60 14.22 -2.73 8.50
C ASN A 60 13.76 -3.78 7.48
N HIS A 61 14.15 -5.03 7.69
CA HIS A 61 13.75 -6.15 6.83
C HIS A 61 12.24 -6.37 6.87
N GLN A 62 11.66 -6.45 8.07
CA GLN A 62 10.22 -6.63 8.25
C GLN A 62 9.41 -5.47 7.66
N TYR A 63 9.85 -4.22 7.89
CA TYR A 63 9.20 -3.05 7.32
C TYR A 63 9.17 -3.09 5.80
N ARG A 64 10.26 -3.53 5.14
CA ARG A 64 10.31 -3.70 3.68
C ARG A 64 9.29 -4.72 3.19
N ILE A 65 9.18 -5.87 3.86
CA ILE A 65 8.22 -6.93 3.52
C ILE A 65 6.79 -6.42 3.68
N MET A 66 6.45 -5.89 4.85
CA MET A 66 5.08 -5.42 5.14
C MET A 66 4.66 -4.25 4.25
N LYS A 67 5.58 -3.32 3.97
CA LYS A 67 5.33 -2.21 3.03
C LYS A 67 5.04 -2.71 1.62
N LYS A 68 5.73 -3.77 1.17
CA LYS A 68 5.45 -4.40 -0.13
C LYS A 68 4.08 -5.08 -0.11
N ARG A 69 3.77 -5.86 0.93
CA ARG A 69 2.49 -6.56 1.09
C ARG A 69 1.30 -5.60 1.13
N LEU A 70 1.36 -4.57 1.98
CA LEU A 70 0.28 -3.57 2.10
C LEU A 70 0.14 -2.73 0.83
N LYS A 71 1.24 -2.42 0.13
CA LYS A 71 1.15 -1.80 -1.20
C LYS A 71 0.51 -2.72 -2.23
N GLN A 72 0.79 -4.02 -2.21
CA GLN A 72 0.16 -4.98 -3.10
C GLN A 72 -1.33 -5.06 -2.78
N ALA A 73 -1.70 -5.30 -1.52
CA ALA A 73 -3.09 -5.35 -1.07
C ALA A 73 -3.88 -4.07 -1.41
N ALA A 74 -3.31 -2.88 -1.19
CA ALA A 74 -3.94 -1.61 -1.56
C ALA A 74 -4.07 -1.40 -3.08
N ASN A 75 -3.25 -2.09 -3.89
CA ASN A 75 -3.37 -2.11 -5.34
C ASN A 75 -4.16 -3.32 -5.86
N ASP A 76 -4.49 -4.28 -5.00
CA ASP A 76 -5.20 -5.53 -5.29
C ASP A 76 -6.73 -5.37 -5.20
N GLU A 77 -7.24 -4.14 -5.02
CA GLU A 77 -8.47 -3.72 -5.72
C GLU A 77 -8.26 -3.71 -7.25
N ARG A 78 -7.63 -4.76 -7.79
CA ARG A 78 -7.66 -5.05 -9.22
C ARG A 78 -9.08 -5.53 -9.47
N PRO A 79 -9.87 -4.84 -10.30
CA PRO A 79 -10.99 -5.50 -10.92
C PRO A 79 -10.44 -6.78 -11.55
N LEU A 80 -11.18 -7.88 -11.41
CA LEU A 80 -11.00 -9.14 -12.14
C LEU A 80 -10.53 -8.86 -13.57
N PRO A 81 -9.78 -9.77 -14.22
CA PRO A 81 -9.44 -9.61 -15.63
C PRO A 81 -10.71 -9.31 -16.43
N GLN A 82 -10.90 -8.02 -16.75
CA GLN A 82 -12.07 -7.55 -17.47
C GLN A 82 -11.77 -7.85 -18.92
N SER A 83 -12.40 -8.90 -19.43
CA SER A 83 -12.39 -9.15 -20.85
C SER A 83 -13.13 -8.00 -21.53
N PHE A 84 -12.47 -7.41 -22.51
CA PHE A 84 -13.00 -6.36 -23.39
C PHE A 84 -13.45 -6.96 -24.72
N ALA A 85 -13.86 -8.25 -24.72
CA ALA A 85 -14.26 -8.99 -25.91
C ALA A 85 -15.56 -8.44 -26.51
N ASP A 86 -16.54 -8.09 -25.67
CA ASP A 86 -17.89 -7.69 -26.08
C ASP A 86 -18.04 -6.17 -26.32
N LEU A 87 -16.93 -5.45 -26.43
CA LEU A 87 -16.94 -4.02 -26.70
C LEU A 87 -17.48 -3.71 -28.09
N CYS A 88 -18.21 -2.60 -28.18
CA CYS A 88 -18.71 -1.99 -29.40
C CYS A 88 -18.14 -0.57 -29.59
N VAL A 89 -18.09 -0.11 -30.85
CA VAL A 89 -17.72 1.28 -31.15
C VAL A 89 -18.81 2.20 -30.60
N GLY A 90 -18.42 3.29 -29.94
CA GLY A 90 -19.32 4.19 -29.20
C GLY A 90 -19.48 3.86 -27.71
N ASP A 91 -19.01 2.68 -27.27
CA ASP A 91 -19.04 2.34 -25.85
C ASP A 91 -18.17 3.28 -25.02
N GLN A 92 -18.61 3.51 -23.78
CA GLN A 92 -17.94 4.40 -22.85
C GLN A 92 -17.21 3.63 -21.78
N LEU A 93 -15.94 3.99 -21.59
CA LEU A 93 -15.03 3.37 -20.62
C LEU A 93 -14.35 4.45 -19.77
N TYR A 94 -13.50 3.99 -18.86
CA TYR A 94 -12.63 4.85 -18.06
C TYR A 94 -11.17 4.45 -18.22
N VAL A 95 -10.32 5.44 -18.48
CA VAL A 95 -8.86 5.31 -18.43
C VAL A 95 -8.33 6.19 -17.31
N ASN A 96 -7.81 5.58 -16.24
CA ASN A 96 -7.30 6.30 -15.06
C ASN A 96 -8.27 7.39 -14.54
N ALA A 97 -9.54 7.02 -14.35
CA ALA A 97 -10.64 7.91 -13.95
C ALA A 97 -11.02 9.02 -14.97
N THR A 98 -10.49 8.99 -16.20
CA THR A 98 -10.94 9.84 -17.30
C THR A 98 -11.93 9.07 -18.16
N ARG A 99 -13.10 9.64 -18.43
CA ARG A 99 -14.09 9.05 -19.34
C ARG A 99 -13.55 9.04 -20.77
N VAL A 100 -13.68 7.91 -21.45
CA VAL A 100 -13.25 7.72 -22.84
C VAL A 100 -14.35 7.06 -23.64
N GLU A 101 -14.30 7.24 -24.95
CA GLU A 101 -15.20 6.62 -25.92
C GLU A 101 -14.41 5.75 -26.89
N VAL A 102 -14.96 4.59 -27.23
CA VAL A 102 -14.32 3.61 -28.12
C VAL A 102 -14.53 4.04 -29.56
N LEU A 103 -13.43 4.33 -30.25
CA LEU A 103 -13.43 4.76 -31.65
C LEU A 103 -13.32 3.60 -32.63
N GLU A 104 -12.53 2.58 -32.28
CA GLU A 104 -12.23 1.48 -33.20
C GLU A 104 -11.92 0.22 -32.41
N ILE A 105 -12.35 -0.91 -32.95
CA ILE A 105 -12.15 -2.23 -32.37
C ILE A 105 -11.47 -3.12 -33.40
N LYS A 106 -10.39 -3.77 -32.97
CA LYS A 106 -9.65 -4.78 -33.71
C LYS A 106 -9.76 -6.12 -33.00
N GLU A 107 -9.19 -7.17 -33.58
CA GLU A 107 -9.23 -8.53 -33.02
C GLU A 107 -8.66 -8.59 -31.59
N GLN A 108 -7.48 -7.98 -31.37
CA GLN A 108 -6.75 -8.06 -30.09
C GLN A 108 -6.70 -6.74 -29.32
N THR A 109 -7.11 -5.64 -29.95
CA THR A 109 -6.95 -4.29 -29.41
C THR A 109 -8.16 -3.43 -29.69
N PHE A 110 -8.30 -2.35 -28.95
CA PHE A 110 -9.29 -1.31 -29.20
C PHE A 110 -8.67 0.06 -29.00
N ARG A 111 -9.15 1.04 -29.74
CA ARG A 111 -8.71 2.44 -29.68
C ARG A 111 -9.81 3.29 -29.10
N VAL A 112 -9.44 4.17 -28.19
CA VAL A 112 -10.36 5.08 -27.50
C VAL A 112 -9.87 6.51 -27.62
N VAL A 113 -10.79 7.46 -27.44
CA VAL A 113 -10.50 8.89 -27.30
C VAL A 113 -11.01 9.40 -25.97
N ALA A 114 -10.25 10.27 -25.31
CA ALA A 114 -10.72 10.92 -24.10
C ALA A 114 -11.80 11.96 -24.43
N VAL A 115 -12.93 11.91 -23.71
CA VAL A 115 -14.04 12.84 -23.92
C VAL A 115 -13.56 14.27 -23.71
N GLY A 116 -13.85 15.17 -24.66
CA GLY A 116 -13.44 16.57 -24.63
C GLY A 116 -11.94 16.80 -24.91
N ARG A 117 -11.21 15.80 -25.42
CA ARG A 117 -9.80 15.92 -25.79
C ARG A 117 -9.52 15.24 -27.12
N SER A 118 -8.42 15.62 -27.78
CA SER A 118 -7.94 14.98 -29.02
C SER A 118 -7.06 13.76 -28.77
N ARG A 119 -6.77 13.41 -27.51
CA ARG A 119 -5.84 12.33 -27.17
C ARG A 119 -6.50 10.97 -27.35
N GLN A 120 -5.90 10.16 -28.21
CA GLN A 120 -6.28 8.77 -28.45
C GLN A 120 -5.29 7.81 -27.78
N ALA A 121 -5.74 6.61 -27.45
CA ALA A 121 -4.89 5.55 -26.95
C ALA A 121 -5.42 4.17 -27.37
N THR A 122 -4.49 3.23 -27.55
CA THR A 122 -4.80 1.84 -27.92
C THR A 122 -4.53 0.92 -26.74
N PHE A 123 -5.45 0.00 -26.50
CA PHE A 123 -5.47 -0.94 -25.39
C PHE A 123 -5.63 -2.38 -25.88
N ASN A 124 -5.09 -3.33 -25.14
CA ASN A 124 -5.28 -4.76 -25.39
C ASN A 124 -6.61 -5.24 -24.80
N LYS A 125 -7.36 -6.05 -25.54
CA LYS A 125 -8.68 -6.55 -25.13
C LYS A 125 -8.65 -7.55 -23.97
N HIS A 126 -7.58 -8.32 -23.86
CA HIS A 126 -7.47 -9.35 -22.83
C HIS A 126 -7.01 -8.76 -21.50
N THR A 127 -6.18 -7.73 -21.52
CA THR A 127 -5.56 -7.17 -20.31
C THR A 127 -6.08 -5.79 -19.91
N GLY A 128 -6.71 -5.05 -20.84
CA GLY A 128 -7.08 -3.65 -20.64
C GLY A 128 -5.89 -2.70 -20.51
N LEU A 129 -4.67 -3.16 -20.79
CA LEU A 129 -3.46 -2.35 -20.68
C LEU A 129 -3.21 -1.60 -21.98
N GLY A 130 -2.88 -0.31 -21.84
CA GLY A 130 -2.49 0.52 -22.97
C GLY A 130 -1.08 0.20 -23.44
N ARG A 131 -0.71 0.71 -24.62
CA ARG A 131 0.69 0.73 -25.06
C ARG A 131 1.61 1.40 -24.02
N ASN A 132 1.09 2.39 -23.30
CA ASN A 132 1.73 2.91 -22.10
C ASN A 132 1.24 2.11 -20.88
N PRO A 133 2.13 1.41 -20.14
CA PRO A 133 1.74 0.57 -19.00
C PRO A 133 1.12 1.35 -17.84
N ARG A 134 1.24 2.69 -17.83
CA ARG A 134 0.56 3.55 -16.85
C ARG A 134 -0.91 3.78 -17.16
N LEU A 135 -1.36 3.50 -18.38
CA LEU A 135 -2.76 3.66 -18.80
C LEU A 135 -3.46 2.33 -18.71
N ARG A 136 -4.58 2.31 -17.97
CA ARG A 136 -5.40 1.11 -17.82
C ARG A 136 -6.86 1.47 -18.10
N ALA A 137 -7.48 0.70 -18.99
CA ALA A 137 -8.91 0.78 -19.28
C ALA A 137 -9.71 -0.02 -18.23
N SER A 138 -10.93 0.42 -17.97
CA SER A 138 -11.85 -0.16 -16.99
C SER A 138 -13.28 0.27 -17.34
N PHE A 139 -14.27 -0.58 -17.05
CA PHE A 139 -15.69 -0.24 -17.21
C PHE A 139 -16.18 0.75 -16.12
N TYR A 140 -15.49 0.81 -14.98
CA TYR A 140 -15.84 1.65 -13.84
C TYR A 140 -14.73 2.66 -13.54
N PRO A 141 -15.05 3.87 -13.07
CA PRO A 141 -14.05 4.83 -12.68
C PRO A 141 -13.25 4.30 -11.49
N LEU A 142 -11.94 4.12 -11.66
CA LEU A 142 -11.04 3.83 -10.55
C LEU A 142 -11.11 4.98 -9.54
N LYS A 143 -11.46 4.68 -8.29
CA LYS A 143 -11.38 5.65 -7.20
C LYS A 143 -9.92 6.12 -7.12
N LYS A 144 -9.69 7.43 -7.25
CA LYS A 144 -8.38 7.98 -6.88
C LYS A 144 -8.20 7.70 -5.39
N PRO A 145 -7.05 7.17 -4.95
CA PRO A 145 -6.79 7.07 -3.52
C PRO A 145 -6.94 8.47 -2.93
N ALA A 146 -7.72 8.58 -1.84
CA ALA A 146 -7.87 9.83 -1.11
C ALA A 146 -6.46 10.33 -0.77
N ARG A 147 -6.12 11.53 -1.25
CA ARG A 147 -4.90 12.20 -0.83
C ARG A 147 -5.15 12.68 0.60
N HIS A 148 -4.72 11.89 1.58
CA HIS A 148 -4.53 12.34 2.96
C HIS A 148 -3.20 13.08 3.06
#